data_AF-A0A5R9M7X5-F1
#
_entry.id   AF-A0A5R9M7X5-F1
#
_cell.length_a   1.000
_cell.length_b   1.000
_cell.length_c   1.000
_cell.angle_alpha   90.00
_cell.angle_beta   90.00
_cell.angle_gamma   90.00
#
_symmetry.space_group_name_H-M   'P 1'
#
loop_
_entity.id
_entity.type
_entity.pdbx_description
1 polymer ?
#
loop_
_entity_poly.entity_id
_entity_poly.type
_entity_poly.pdbx_seq_one_letter_code
_entity_poly.pdbx_strand_id
1 'polypeptide(L)'
;MAIPAAANPPAGEYRQLAGVGSDTTQDVVNGLGDVVTNASGKIIASYDATGTSPIKTRAVGCDTLARPDGSGAGIAALNNAVDNSTGCLDFARSSSGPSDTSTTDLTFIPFAKDGVTYATRSFSALPTNLTKTQLTDIYKCTLTSLNGVTIQPLLPQTGSGTRKFWLNTLGLTDATIGSCVNGTIQENNGLALTNNSQIMPYSIAQYIAQGKSLPNVPNRRGSSVLRNVNGVAPTTGGVLNTSFPIVRDVYNVVPTAKLTDALISSTFVGTTSKVCAQTTVIQNYGFGSLGASCGSTTVKGEK
;
A
#
# COMPACT_ATOMS: atom_id res chain seq x y z
N MET A 1 -2.16 2.26 -28.69
CA MET A 1 -3.13 2.72 -27.67
C MET A 1 -3.08 1.72 -26.53
N ALA A 2 -2.55 2.11 -25.37
CA ALA A 2 -2.60 1.25 -24.19
C ALA A 2 -4.04 1.24 -23.68
N ILE A 3 -4.60 0.05 -23.49
CA ILE A 3 -5.86 -0.13 -22.77
C ILE A 3 -5.62 0.51 -21.38
N PRO A 4 -6.50 1.40 -20.88
CA PRO A 4 -6.37 1.90 -19.53
C PRO A 4 -6.26 0.70 -18.59
N ALA A 5 -5.25 0.68 -17.71
CA ALA A 5 -5.18 -0.33 -16.66
C ALA A 5 -6.53 -0.34 -15.93
N ALA A 6 -7.16 -1.51 -15.82
CA ALA A 6 -8.48 -1.62 -15.23
C ALA A 6 -8.39 -1.29 -13.72
N ALA A 7 -8.77 -0.08 -13.36
CA ALA A 7 -8.80 0.41 -11.98
C ALA A 7 -9.87 -0.27 -11.09
N ASN A 8 -10.73 -1.07 -11.71
CA ASN A 8 -11.83 -1.79 -11.08
C ASN A 8 -11.87 -3.20 -11.69
N PRO A 9 -12.56 -4.15 -11.04
CA PRO A 9 -12.99 -5.37 -11.71
C PRO A 9 -13.72 -5.04 -13.02
N PRO A 10 -13.68 -5.92 -14.05
CA PRO A 10 -14.41 -5.72 -15.30
C PRO A 10 -15.86 -5.31 -15.06
N ALA A 11 -16.39 -4.41 -15.89
CA ALA A 11 -17.76 -3.93 -15.75
C ALA A 11 -18.76 -5.10 -15.73
N GLY A 12 -19.64 -5.12 -14.72
CA GLY A 12 -20.60 -6.20 -14.51
C GLY A 12 -20.06 -7.39 -13.71
N GLU A 13 -18.76 -7.44 -13.41
CA GLU A 13 -18.15 -8.50 -12.60
C GLU A 13 -18.10 -8.09 -11.12
N TYR A 14 -19.18 -8.40 -10.39
CA TYR A 14 -19.25 -8.21 -8.93
C TYR A 14 -18.87 -9.49 -8.23
N ARG A 15 -17.70 -9.50 -7.59
CA ARG A 15 -17.18 -10.68 -6.88
C ARG A 15 -17.64 -10.68 -5.42
N GLN A 16 -17.49 -11.81 -4.76
CA GLN A 16 -18.10 -12.04 -3.45
C GLN A 16 -17.52 -11.17 -2.32
N LEU A 17 -16.24 -10.81 -2.40
CA LEU A 17 -15.59 -9.91 -1.44
C LEU A 17 -15.12 -8.63 -2.16
N ALA A 18 -15.68 -7.47 -1.81
CA ALA A 18 -15.26 -6.18 -2.33
C ALA A 18 -14.36 -5.44 -1.35
N GLY A 19 -13.27 -4.86 -1.85
CA GLY A 19 -12.37 -4.06 -1.05
C GLY A 19 -11.69 -2.90 -1.78
N VAL A 20 -11.25 -1.94 -0.97
CA VAL A 20 -10.79 -0.59 -1.33
C VAL A 20 -9.59 -0.17 -0.47
N GLY A 21 -9.01 0.99 -0.71
CA GLY A 21 -8.07 1.63 0.22
C GLY A 21 -6.67 1.76 -0.34
N SER A 22 -5.70 1.08 0.27
CA SER A 22 -4.27 1.24 -0.03
C SER A 22 -3.93 1.11 -1.53
N ASP A 23 -3.33 2.17 -2.08
CA ASP A 23 -2.67 2.19 -3.39
C ASP A 23 -1.49 1.22 -3.42
N THR A 24 -0.65 1.24 -2.39
CA THR A 24 0.50 0.32 -2.26
C THR A 24 0.16 -1.14 -2.55
N THR A 25 -1.00 -1.63 -2.11
CA THR A 25 -1.37 -3.04 -2.23
C THR A 25 -2.41 -3.31 -3.31
N GLN A 26 -2.92 -2.28 -4.00
CA GLN A 26 -4.00 -2.45 -4.98
C GLN A 26 -3.60 -3.45 -6.07
N ASP A 27 -2.38 -3.33 -6.60
CA ASP A 27 -1.95 -4.12 -7.76
C ASP A 27 -1.81 -5.60 -7.40
N VAL A 28 -1.20 -5.93 -6.24
CA VAL A 28 -1.08 -7.31 -5.79
C VAL A 28 -2.44 -7.90 -5.44
N VAL A 29 -3.36 -7.12 -4.85
CA VAL A 29 -4.71 -7.62 -4.54
C VAL A 29 -5.56 -7.77 -5.80
N ASN A 30 -5.34 -6.96 -6.84
CA ASN A 30 -5.93 -7.18 -8.17
C ASN A 30 -5.44 -8.51 -8.76
N GLY A 31 -4.13 -8.76 -8.74
CA GLY A 31 -3.54 -10.02 -9.18
C GLY A 31 -4.05 -11.22 -8.37
N LEU A 32 -4.18 -11.09 -7.05
CA LEU A 32 -4.80 -12.10 -6.19
C LEU A 32 -6.27 -12.33 -6.56
N GLY A 33 -7.01 -11.28 -6.90
CA GLY A 33 -8.40 -11.39 -7.34
C GLY A 33 -8.57 -12.23 -8.61
N ASP A 34 -7.55 -12.31 -9.47
CA ASP A 34 -7.61 -13.13 -10.67
C ASP A 34 -7.32 -14.61 -10.45
N VAL A 35 -6.62 -14.97 -9.36
CA VAL A 35 -6.22 -16.36 -9.07
C VAL A 35 -6.94 -16.98 -7.87
N VAL A 36 -7.48 -16.17 -6.96
CA VAL A 36 -8.20 -16.66 -5.77
C VAL A 36 -9.65 -16.96 -6.14
N THR A 37 -9.97 -18.25 -6.23
CA THR A 37 -11.27 -18.76 -6.68
C THR A 37 -11.92 -19.74 -5.71
N ASN A 38 -13.23 -19.95 -5.88
CA ASN A 38 -14.00 -21.07 -5.34
C ASN A 38 -14.95 -21.62 -6.43
N ALA A 39 -15.89 -22.47 -6.04
CA ALA A 39 -16.86 -23.06 -6.96
C ALA A 39 -17.75 -22.02 -7.69
N SER A 40 -17.91 -20.82 -7.14
CA SER A 40 -18.68 -19.71 -7.72
C SER A 40 -17.84 -18.76 -8.57
N GLY A 41 -16.54 -19.04 -8.74
CA GLY A 41 -15.61 -18.23 -9.55
C GLY A 41 -14.61 -17.42 -8.73
N LYS A 42 -14.21 -16.25 -9.23
CA LYS A 42 -13.26 -15.34 -8.58
C LYS A 42 -13.88 -14.69 -7.34
N ILE A 43 -13.16 -14.70 -6.22
CA ILE A 43 -13.69 -14.27 -4.91
C ILE A 43 -13.49 -12.78 -4.68
N ILE A 44 -12.29 -12.25 -4.96
CA ILE A 44 -11.86 -10.91 -4.54
C ILE A 44 -12.07 -9.90 -5.66
N ALA A 45 -12.92 -8.91 -5.42
CA ALA A 45 -13.03 -7.68 -6.19
C ALA A 45 -12.25 -6.55 -5.48
N SER A 46 -11.17 -6.11 -6.10
CA SER A 46 -10.34 -5.03 -5.60
C SER A 46 -10.53 -3.79 -6.47
N TYR A 47 -10.94 -2.69 -5.83
CA TYR A 47 -11.13 -1.39 -6.47
C TYR A 47 -9.94 -0.50 -6.12
N ASP A 48 -9.26 0.04 -7.13
CA ASP A 48 -8.04 0.83 -6.97
C ASP A 48 -8.27 2.13 -6.20
N ALA A 49 -7.20 2.64 -5.60
CA ALA A 49 -7.21 3.90 -4.87
C ALA A 49 -7.46 5.12 -5.79
N THR A 50 -7.07 5.00 -7.07
CA THR A 50 -7.20 6.06 -8.07
C THR A 50 -8.08 5.64 -9.24
N GLY A 51 -8.70 6.60 -9.93
CA GLY A 51 -9.58 6.36 -11.08
C GLY A 51 -10.93 7.05 -10.91
N THR A 52 -11.91 6.68 -11.74
CA THR A 52 -13.25 7.28 -11.72
C THR A 52 -13.93 7.09 -10.36
N SER A 53 -14.59 8.13 -9.87
CA SER A 53 -15.38 8.14 -8.64
C SER A 53 -16.78 8.70 -8.96
N PRO A 54 -17.87 8.17 -8.38
CA PRO A 54 -17.95 7.06 -7.42
C PRO A 54 -17.64 5.69 -8.04
N ILE A 55 -17.48 4.67 -7.18
CA ILE A 55 -17.36 3.26 -7.56
C ILE A 55 -18.65 2.50 -7.25
N LYS A 56 -18.90 1.43 -8.02
CA LYS A 56 -20.00 0.48 -7.80
C LYS A 56 -19.47 -0.89 -7.39
N THR A 57 -19.73 -1.30 -6.15
CA THR A 57 -19.14 -2.53 -5.57
C THR A 57 -20.05 -3.75 -5.60
N ARG A 58 -21.34 -3.57 -5.91
CA ARG A 58 -22.37 -4.62 -5.94
C ARG A 58 -23.24 -4.52 -7.17
N ALA A 59 -23.85 -5.63 -7.57
CA ALA A 59 -24.81 -5.65 -8.68
C ALA A 59 -26.02 -4.75 -8.41
N VAL A 60 -26.52 -4.80 -7.17
CA VAL A 60 -27.64 -4.00 -6.66
C VAL A 60 -27.13 -3.03 -5.61
N GLY A 61 -27.47 -1.75 -5.75
CA GLY A 61 -27.02 -0.68 -4.85
C GLY A 61 -25.52 -0.37 -4.94
N CYS A 62 -25.01 0.33 -3.93
CA CYS A 62 -23.60 0.65 -3.72
C CYS A 62 -22.93 1.40 -4.89
N ASP A 63 -23.65 2.25 -5.61
CA ASP A 63 -23.21 3.01 -6.78
C ASP A 63 -22.73 4.44 -6.47
N THR A 64 -22.83 4.86 -5.21
CA THR A 64 -22.46 6.20 -4.73
C THR A 64 -21.22 6.18 -3.82
N LEU A 65 -20.53 5.04 -3.69
CA LEU A 65 -19.35 4.94 -2.84
C LEU A 65 -18.21 5.79 -3.42
N ALA A 66 -17.85 6.87 -2.74
CA ALA A 66 -16.68 7.66 -3.12
C ALA A 66 -15.42 6.78 -3.11
N ARG A 67 -14.58 6.89 -4.15
CA ARG A 67 -13.35 6.07 -4.27
C ARG A 67 -12.37 6.37 -3.13
N PRO A 68 -12.09 5.42 -2.22
CA PRO A 68 -11.18 5.67 -1.10
C PRO A 68 -9.72 5.58 -1.55
N ASP A 69 -8.97 6.67 -1.38
CA ASP A 69 -7.56 6.77 -1.74
C ASP A 69 -6.66 6.67 -0.51
N GLY A 70 -5.96 5.54 -0.38
CA GLY A 70 -5.05 5.26 0.73
C GLY A 70 -5.64 4.39 1.84
N SER A 71 -4.78 3.92 2.75
CA SER A 71 -5.18 2.99 3.82
C SER A 71 -6.17 3.59 4.81
N GLY A 72 -6.00 4.86 5.17
CA GLY A 72 -6.91 5.56 6.09
C GLY A 72 -8.30 5.71 5.49
N ALA A 73 -8.39 6.19 4.25
CA ALA A 73 -9.67 6.36 3.55
C ALA A 73 -10.40 5.02 3.34
N GLY A 74 -9.67 3.95 2.98
CA GLY A 74 -10.26 2.62 2.81
C GLY A 74 -10.84 2.05 4.11
N ILE A 75 -10.14 2.23 5.23
CA ILE A 75 -10.61 1.77 6.54
C ILE A 75 -11.81 2.61 7.01
N ALA A 76 -11.77 3.93 6.82
CA ALA A 76 -12.93 4.79 7.11
C ALA A 76 -14.17 4.40 6.28
N ALA A 77 -13.98 4.05 5.00
CA ALA A 77 -15.06 3.56 4.15
C ALA A 77 -15.61 2.20 4.61
N LEU A 78 -14.74 1.29 5.05
CA LEU A 78 -15.15 0.00 5.61
C LEU A 78 -15.96 0.18 6.90
N ASN A 79 -15.49 1.00 7.84
CA ASN A 79 -16.23 1.30 9.08
C ASN A 79 -17.59 1.92 8.76
N ASN A 80 -17.65 2.89 7.86
CA ASN A 80 -18.92 3.48 7.44
C ASN A 80 -19.88 2.43 6.86
N ALA A 81 -19.38 1.49 6.05
CA ALA A 81 -20.19 0.40 5.50
C ALA A 81 -20.70 -0.58 6.57
N VAL A 82 -19.91 -0.83 7.61
CA VAL A 82 -20.28 -1.66 8.76
C VAL A 82 -21.31 -0.95 9.64
N ASP A 83 -21.03 0.28 10.07
CA ASP A 83 -21.89 1.07 10.97
C ASP A 83 -23.28 1.30 10.38
N ASN A 84 -23.34 1.53 9.07
CA ASN A 84 -24.59 1.75 8.35
C ASN A 84 -25.14 0.47 7.71
N SER A 85 -24.53 -0.70 7.98
CA SER A 85 -24.96 -2.01 7.49
C SER A 85 -25.24 -2.04 5.98
N THR A 86 -24.46 -1.31 5.18
CA THR A 86 -24.74 -1.13 3.75
C THR A 86 -24.42 -2.36 2.93
N GLY A 87 -23.53 -3.22 3.43
CA GLY A 87 -23.01 -4.38 2.71
C GLY A 87 -22.17 -4.02 1.48
N CYS A 88 -21.75 -2.75 1.33
CA CYS A 88 -21.02 -2.30 0.14
C CYS A 88 -19.53 -2.67 0.15
N LEU A 89 -18.95 -3.00 1.30
CA LEU A 89 -17.54 -3.38 1.45
C LEU A 89 -17.40 -4.54 2.44
N ASP A 90 -16.44 -5.42 2.18
CA ASP A 90 -16.13 -6.57 3.03
C ASP A 90 -14.76 -6.45 3.68
N PHE A 91 -13.83 -5.78 3.02
CA PHE A 91 -12.48 -5.56 3.52
C PHE A 91 -11.90 -4.23 3.02
N ALA A 92 -10.89 -3.74 3.72
CA ALA A 92 -10.05 -2.65 3.29
C ALA A 92 -8.61 -3.16 3.12
N ARG A 93 -7.86 -2.54 2.20
CA ARG A 93 -6.43 -2.81 2.04
C ARG A 93 -5.63 -1.78 2.82
N SER A 94 -4.61 -2.23 3.56
CA SER A 94 -3.76 -1.35 4.36
C SER A 94 -2.28 -1.67 4.20
N SER A 95 -1.46 -0.63 4.00
CA SER A 95 0.00 -0.72 3.99
C SER A 95 0.64 -0.26 5.30
N SER A 96 -0.14 -0.26 6.39
CA SER A 96 0.36 -0.01 7.75
C SER A 96 -0.57 -0.63 8.78
N GLY A 97 -0.05 -0.98 9.95
CA GLY A 97 -0.87 -1.45 11.08
C GLY A 97 -1.82 -0.39 11.63
N PRO A 98 -2.66 -0.75 12.62
CA PRO A 98 -3.55 0.19 13.31
C PRO A 98 -2.78 1.36 13.93
N SER A 99 -3.42 2.53 14.06
CA SER A 99 -2.93 3.67 14.87
C SER A 99 -3.40 3.54 16.31
N ASP A 100 -4.61 3.02 16.46
CA ASP A 100 -5.29 2.86 17.72
C ASP A 100 -5.47 1.37 17.98
N THR A 101 -4.83 0.86 19.03
CA THR A 101 -4.95 -0.53 19.48
C THR A 101 -5.78 -0.65 20.75
N SER A 102 -6.45 0.43 21.17
CA SER A 102 -7.36 0.42 22.31
C SER A 102 -8.71 -0.23 21.98
N THR A 103 -9.05 -0.28 20.69
CA THR A 103 -10.25 -0.92 20.15
C THR A 103 -9.91 -2.23 19.43
N THR A 104 -10.93 -3.00 19.06
CA THR A 104 -10.75 -4.29 18.37
C THR A 104 -11.76 -4.51 17.24
N ASP A 105 -12.37 -3.46 16.71
CA ASP A 105 -13.48 -3.59 15.76
C ASP A 105 -13.01 -4.11 14.40
N LEU A 106 -11.80 -3.75 13.98
CA LEU A 106 -11.12 -4.34 12.83
C LEU A 106 -9.96 -5.27 13.21
N THR A 107 -9.74 -6.27 12.35
CA THR A 107 -8.57 -7.15 12.38
C THR A 107 -7.72 -6.91 11.13
N PHE A 108 -6.43 -6.65 11.34
CA PHE A 108 -5.44 -6.42 10.30
C PHE A 108 -4.75 -7.75 9.99
N ILE A 109 -5.19 -8.43 8.92
CA ILE A 109 -4.68 -9.75 8.55
C ILE A 109 -3.48 -9.58 7.61
N PRO A 110 -2.24 -9.83 8.06
CA PRO A 110 -1.07 -9.59 7.24
C PRO A 110 -0.94 -10.69 6.18
N PHE A 111 -0.65 -10.32 4.93
CA PHE A 111 -0.50 -11.29 3.84
C PHE A 111 0.86 -11.24 3.16
N ALA A 112 1.59 -10.13 3.25
CA ALA A 112 2.91 -10.00 2.66
C ALA A 112 3.80 -9.00 3.39
N LYS A 113 5.11 -9.08 3.13
CA LYS A 113 6.12 -8.11 3.58
C LYS A 113 6.40 -7.09 2.48
N ASP A 114 6.46 -5.82 2.84
CA ASP A 114 6.95 -4.73 1.99
C ASP A 114 8.16 -4.06 2.66
N GLY A 115 8.93 -3.31 1.87
CA GLY A 115 9.92 -2.37 2.39
C GLY A 115 9.67 -0.98 1.82
N VAL A 116 9.99 0.07 2.58
CA VAL A 116 9.86 1.45 2.11
C VAL A 116 11.21 2.12 2.20
N THR A 117 11.73 2.54 1.05
CA THR A 117 12.94 3.35 0.97
C THR A 117 12.60 4.75 0.47
N TYR A 118 13.60 5.61 0.31
CA TYR A 118 13.46 6.84 -0.44
C TYR A 118 13.86 6.63 -1.91
N ALA A 119 13.17 7.37 -2.78
CA ALA A 119 13.47 7.47 -4.19
C ALA A 119 13.89 8.90 -4.54
N THR A 120 14.78 9.01 -5.52
CA THR A 120 15.16 10.28 -6.16
C THR A 120 15.09 10.10 -7.68
N ARG A 121 15.26 11.16 -8.45
CA ARG A 121 15.54 11.03 -9.89
C ARG A 121 16.87 10.29 -10.11
N SER A 122 17.00 9.61 -11.25
CA SER A 122 18.23 8.91 -11.65
C SER A 122 19.44 9.83 -11.70
N PHE A 123 19.25 11.05 -12.20
CA PHE A 123 20.27 12.11 -12.27
C PHE A 123 20.24 13.08 -11.07
N SER A 124 19.65 12.66 -9.95
CA SER A 124 19.66 13.45 -8.71
C SER A 124 21.09 13.65 -8.22
N ALA A 125 21.39 14.87 -7.75
CA ALA A 125 22.65 15.21 -7.10
C ALA A 125 22.63 14.89 -5.59
N LEU A 126 21.51 14.40 -5.06
CA LEU A 126 21.41 13.91 -3.68
C LEU A 126 22.18 12.59 -3.50
N PRO A 127 22.68 12.29 -2.29
CA PRO A 127 23.35 11.04 -2.01
C PRO A 127 22.51 9.80 -2.33
N THR A 128 23.19 8.78 -2.84
CA THR A 128 22.60 7.47 -3.15
C THR A 128 22.41 6.59 -1.92
N ASN A 129 22.92 7.04 -0.77
CA ASN A 129 22.77 6.42 0.53
C ASN A 129 22.58 7.52 1.60
N LEU A 130 21.52 7.40 2.40
CA LEU A 130 21.27 8.27 3.55
C LEU A 130 21.12 7.43 4.82
N THR A 131 21.49 8.00 5.95
CA THR A 131 21.18 7.40 7.24
C THR A 131 19.73 7.67 7.63
N LYS A 132 19.19 6.84 8.53
CA LYS A 132 17.86 7.08 9.11
C LYS A 132 17.78 8.47 9.78
N THR A 133 18.84 8.88 10.48
CA THR A 133 18.92 10.21 11.11
C THR A 133 18.85 11.34 10.08
N GLN A 134 19.61 11.24 8.98
CA GLN A 134 19.54 12.23 7.90
C GLN A 134 18.14 12.32 7.30
N LEU A 135 17.47 11.18 7.10
CA LEU A 135 16.09 11.17 6.64
C LEU A 135 15.15 11.87 7.63
N THR A 136 15.27 11.58 8.93
CA THR A 136 14.50 12.30 9.97
C THR A 136 14.75 13.81 9.90
N ASP A 137 16.00 14.25 9.81
CA ASP A 137 16.36 15.67 9.77
C ASP A 137 15.89 16.37 8.48
N ILE A 138 15.88 15.66 7.35
CA ILE A 138 15.31 16.14 6.09
C ILE A 138 13.80 16.40 6.24
N TYR A 139 13.06 15.44 6.80
CA TYR A 139 11.60 15.57 6.97
C TYR A 139 11.20 16.51 8.12
N LYS A 140 12.11 16.80 9.06
CA LYS A 140 11.97 17.91 10.04
C LYS A 140 12.37 19.28 9.47
N CYS A 141 12.96 19.31 8.26
CA CYS A 141 13.55 20.51 7.66
C CYS A 141 14.69 21.12 8.51
N THR A 142 15.39 20.32 9.30
CA THR A 142 16.62 20.72 10.00
C THR A 142 17.86 20.48 9.12
N LEU A 143 17.80 19.47 8.23
CA LEU A 143 18.77 19.25 7.16
C LEU A 143 18.16 19.64 5.81
N THR A 144 18.40 20.86 5.36
CA THR A 144 17.79 21.43 4.14
C THR A 144 18.71 21.42 2.93
N SER A 145 20.00 21.14 3.11
CA SER A 145 20.95 20.96 2.01
C SER A 145 21.96 19.85 2.31
N LEU A 146 22.38 19.15 1.26
CA LEU A 146 23.41 18.11 1.35
C LEU A 146 24.21 18.09 0.05
N ASN A 147 25.54 18.06 0.14
CA ASN A 147 26.45 18.18 -1.01
C ASN A 147 26.16 19.39 -1.92
N GLY A 148 25.80 20.54 -1.34
CA GLY A 148 25.50 21.77 -2.09
C GLY A 148 24.15 21.79 -2.80
N VAL A 149 23.30 20.78 -2.58
CA VAL A 149 21.97 20.67 -3.17
C VAL A 149 20.92 20.95 -2.10
N THR A 150 20.05 21.93 -2.34
CA THR A 150 18.86 22.13 -1.50
C THR A 150 17.91 20.97 -1.68
N ILE A 151 17.45 20.37 -0.57
CA ILE A 151 16.60 19.19 -0.56
C ILE A 151 15.14 19.62 -0.59
N GLN A 152 14.33 18.96 -1.42
CA GLN A 152 12.90 19.20 -1.54
C GLN A 152 12.14 17.91 -1.17
N PRO A 153 11.88 17.69 0.14
CA PRO A 153 11.20 16.48 0.57
C PRO A 153 9.73 16.47 0.17
N LEU A 154 9.31 15.34 -0.40
CA LEU A 154 7.93 15.05 -0.76
C LEU A 154 7.39 13.96 0.16
N LEU A 155 6.10 14.03 0.45
CA LEU A 155 5.32 12.97 1.10
C LEU A 155 4.02 12.75 0.33
N PRO A 156 3.48 11.51 0.39
CA PRO A 156 2.12 11.27 -0.04
C PRO A 156 1.10 12.15 0.68
N GLN A 157 -0.11 12.22 0.13
CA GLN A 157 -1.27 12.86 0.73
C GLN A 157 -1.60 12.34 2.13
N THR A 158 -2.31 13.15 2.92
CA THR A 158 -2.87 12.74 4.23
C THR A 158 -3.77 11.51 4.05
N GLY A 159 -3.66 10.56 4.98
CA GLY A 159 -4.39 9.27 4.90
C GLY A 159 -3.64 8.15 4.16
N SER A 160 -2.52 8.47 3.49
CA SER A 160 -1.63 7.47 2.89
C SER A 160 -1.01 6.55 3.96
N GLY A 161 -1.08 5.24 3.71
CA GLY A 161 -0.44 4.25 4.56
C GLY A 161 1.09 4.30 4.50
N THR A 162 1.64 4.67 3.34
CA THR A 162 3.09 4.85 3.13
C THR A 162 3.60 6.09 3.86
N ARG A 163 2.88 7.21 3.82
CA ARG A 163 3.19 8.39 4.63
C ARG A 163 3.23 8.04 6.12
N LYS A 164 2.17 7.43 6.64
CA LYS A 164 2.07 7.07 8.06
C LYS A 164 3.21 6.15 8.50
N PHE A 165 3.47 5.09 7.74
CA PHE A 165 4.56 4.17 8.06
C PHE A 165 5.94 4.85 8.02
N TRP A 166 6.18 5.68 7.01
CA TRP A 166 7.44 6.40 6.83
C TRP A 166 7.69 7.37 7.99
N LEU A 167 6.70 8.21 8.33
CA LEU A 167 6.80 9.15 9.44
C LEU A 167 7.02 8.42 10.77
N ASN A 168 6.23 7.40 11.08
CA ASN A 168 6.41 6.61 12.30
C ASN A 168 7.80 5.97 12.37
N THR A 169 8.30 5.45 11.25
CA THR A 169 9.66 4.90 11.16
C THR A 169 10.69 5.95 11.53
N LEU A 170 10.55 7.19 11.03
CA LEU A 170 11.46 8.30 11.30
C LEU A 170 11.26 8.95 12.68
N GLY A 171 10.33 8.46 13.50
CA GLY A 171 9.98 9.06 14.79
C GLY A 171 9.24 10.40 14.65
N LEU A 172 8.48 10.56 13.56
CA LEU A 172 7.71 11.74 13.23
C LEU A 172 6.22 11.42 13.19
N THR A 173 5.42 12.46 13.37
CA THR A 173 3.99 12.51 13.05
C THR A 173 3.73 13.65 12.06
N ASP A 174 2.52 13.69 11.51
CA ASP A 174 2.07 14.81 10.66
C ASP A 174 2.20 16.18 11.33
N ALA A 175 2.11 16.25 12.65
CA ALA A 175 2.26 17.49 13.40
C ALA A 175 3.73 17.94 13.56
N THR A 176 4.69 17.07 13.25
CA THR A 176 6.13 17.32 13.52
C THR A 176 6.98 17.44 12.25
N ILE A 177 6.38 17.28 11.07
CA ILE A 177 7.10 17.51 9.81
C ILE A 177 7.40 19.01 9.64
N GLY A 178 8.52 19.33 9.01
CA GLY A 178 8.89 20.72 8.76
C GLY A 178 8.14 21.32 7.56
N SER A 179 8.10 22.65 7.50
CA SER A 179 7.36 23.40 6.47
C SER A 179 7.91 23.27 5.04
N CYS A 180 9.13 22.77 4.88
CA CYS A 180 9.72 22.50 3.56
C CYS A 180 9.16 21.24 2.87
N VAL A 181 8.37 20.43 3.58
CA VAL A 181 7.82 19.17 3.05
C VAL A 181 6.57 19.43 2.22
N ASN A 182 6.57 19.00 0.95
CA ASN A 182 5.37 18.94 0.13
C ASN A 182 4.64 17.60 0.33
N GLY A 183 3.53 17.61 1.06
CA GLY A 183 2.76 16.42 1.42
C GLY A 183 1.53 16.12 0.54
N THR A 184 1.59 16.38 -0.76
CA THR A 184 0.42 16.32 -1.66
C THR A 184 0.53 15.30 -2.80
N ILE A 185 1.66 14.61 -2.93
CA ILE A 185 1.88 13.70 -4.07
C ILE A 185 1.11 12.39 -3.91
N GLN A 186 0.93 11.63 -4.99
CA GLN A 186 0.41 10.26 -4.89
C GLN A 186 1.51 9.31 -4.39
N GLU A 187 1.17 8.41 -3.47
CA GLU A 187 2.08 7.33 -3.06
C GLU A 187 2.52 6.48 -4.27
N ASN A 188 3.76 5.98 -4.24
CA ASN A 188 4.30 5.06 -5.26
C ASN A 188 4.24 5.59 -6.71
N ASN A 189 4.22 6.91 -6.89
CA ASN A 189 4.25 7.56 -8.19
C ASN A 189 5.51 8.41 -8.38
N GLY A 190 6.53 7.81 -8.99
CA GLY A 190 7.82 8.45 -9.26
C GLY A 190 7.77 9.58 -10.28
N LEU A 191 6.65 9.77 -11.00
CA LEU A 191 6.45 10.94 -11.87
C LEU A 191 6.37 12.26 -11.09
N ALA A 192 6.07 12.20 -9.79
CA ALA A 192 6.08 13.36 -8.90
C ALA A 192 7.48 13.96 -8.68
N LEU A 193 8.54 13.17 -8.92
CA LEU A 193 9.92 13.63 -8.86
C LEU A 193 10.26 14.39 -10.16
N THR A 194 9.96 15.69 -10.22
CA THR A 194 10.19 16.59 -11.35
C THR A 194 11.51 17.36 -11.26
N ASN A 195 12.15 17.42 -10.09
CA ASN A 195 13.42 18.12 -9.85
C ASN A 195 14.49 17.17 -9.25
N ASN A 196 15.76 17.37 -9.61
CA ASN A 196 16.90 16.58 -9.13
C ASN A 196 17.18 16.74 -7.62
N SER A 197 16.59 17.75 -6.99
CA SER A 197 16.61 18.01 -5.54
C SER A 197 15.53 17.26 -4.75
N GLN A 198 14.60 16.57 -5.41
CA GLN A 198 13.47 15.96 -4.74
C GLN A 198 13.76 14.54 -4.25
N ILE A 199 13.13 14.23 -3.13
CA ILE A 199 13.17 12.94 -2.43
C ILE A 199 11.76 12.58 -1.99
N MET A 200 11.36 11.32 -2.14
CA MET A 200 10.05 10.83 -1.68
C MET A 200 10.15 9.41 -1.12
N PRO A 201 9.29 9.00 -0.16
CA PRO A 201 9.20 7.59 0.21
C PRO A 201 8.56 6.79 -0.93
N TYR A 202 8.98 5.55 -1.10
CA TYR A 202 8.47 4.64 -2.14
C TYR A 202 8.45 3.20 -1.63
N SER A 203 7.34 2.50 -1.82
CA SER A 203 7.27 1.05 -1.57
C SER A 203 8.15 0.29 -2.57
N ILE A 204 9.08 -0.50 -2.04
CA ILE A 204 9.99 -1.32 -2.83
C ILE A 204 9.20 -2.35 -3.64
N ALA A 205 8.18 -2.97 -3.05
CA ALA A 205 7.33 -3.93 -3.76
C ALA A 205 6.61 -3.28 -4.95
N GLN A 206 6.03 -2.10 -4.76
CA GLN A 206 5.40 -1.34 -5.84
C GLN A 206 6.38 -0.96 -6.95
N TYR A 207 7.58 -0.50 -6.60
CA TYR A 207 8.60 -0.20 -7.59
C TYR A 207 8.95 -1.44 -8.43
N ILE A 208 9.07 -2.61 -7.80
CA ILE A 208 9.32 -3.89 -8.49
C ILE A 208 8.13 -4.25 -9.40
N ALA A 209 6.90 -4.23 -8.89
CA ALA A 209 5.69 -4.57 -9.67
C ALA A 209 5.55 -3.70 -10.92
N GLN A 210 5.72 -2.38 -10.77
CA GLN A 210 5.66 -1.41 -11.87
C GLN A 210 6.80 -1.60 -12.90
N GLY A 211 7.89 -2.27 -12.52
CA GLY A 211 8.99 -2.62 -13.41
C GLY A 211 8.81 -3.92 -14.19
N LYS A 212 7.83 -4.75 -13.84
CA LYS A 212 7.64 -6.11 -14.39
C LYS A 212 6.63 -6.22 -15.53
N SER A 213 6.07 -5.10 -16.00
CA SER A 213 5.05 -5.08 -17.06
C SER A 213 3.87 -6.01 -16.76
N LEU A 214 3.46 -6.11 -15.49
CA LEU A 214 2.33 -6.92 -15.08
C LEU A 214 1.03 -6.38 -15.66
N PRO A 215 0.04 -7.25 -15.97
CA PRO A 215 -1.27 -6.80 -16.45
C PRO A 215 -1.88 -5.77 -15.52
N ASN A 216 -2.38 -4.67 -16.08
CA ASN A 216 -3.03 -3.58 -15.34
C ASN A 216 -2.19 -2.93 -14.23
N VAL A 217 -0.85 -3.04 -14.28
CA VAL A 217 0.05 -2.30 -13.39
C VAL A 217 0.78 -1.22 -14.19
N PRO A 218 0.32 0.04 -14.16
CA PRO A 218 0.98 1.12 -14.86
C PRO A 218 2.39 1.34 -14.32
N ASN A 219 3.37 1.47 -15.22
CA ASN A 219 4.72 1.86 -14.81
C ASN A 219 4.75 3.35 -14.46
N ARG A 220 4.64 3.66 -13.16
CA ARG A 220 4.65 5.02 -12.61
C ARG A 220 6.02 5.42 -12.06
N ARG A 221 7.06 4.61 -12.30
CA ARG A 221 8.41 4.89 -11.80
C ARG A 221 9.00 6.16 -12.40
N GLY A 222 8.66 6.48 -13.65
CA GLY A 222 9.28 7.60 -14.36
C GLY A 222 10.82 7.49 -14.35
N SER A 223 11.50 8.59 -14.03
CA SER A 223 12.97 8.62 -13.86
C SER A 223 13.43 8.23 -12.46
N SER A 224 12.52 7.74 -11.61
CA SER A 224 12.85 7.46 -10.21
C SER A 224 13.72 6.20 -10.07
N VAL A 225 14.66 6.28 -9.12
CA VAL A 225 15.49 5.17 -8.68
C VAL A 225 15.40 5.07 -7.17
N LEU A 226 15.31 3.84 -6.67
CA LEU A 226 15.36 3.56 -5.24
C LEU A 226 16.78 3.76 -4.71
N ARG A 227 16.91 4.26 -3.49
CA ARG A 227 18.20 4.53 -2.85
C ARG A 227 18.43 3.68 -1.61
N ASN A 228 19.66 3.66 -1.13
CA ASN A 228 20.08 2.85 0.00
C ASN A 228 19.81 3.58 1.31
N VAL A 229 19.52 2.83 2.37
CA VAL A 229 19.40 3.37 3.72
C VAL A 229 20.38 2.64 4.62
N ASN A 230 21.19 3.39 5.37
CA ASN A 230 22.24 2.86 6.24
C ASN A 230 23.17 1.85 5.52
N GLY A 231 23.49 2.10 4.25
CA GLY A 231 24.33 1.23 3.44
C GLY A 231 23.64 -0.02 2.90
N VAL A 232 22.37 -0.26 3.24
CA VAL A 232 21.61 -1.43 2.80
C VAL A 232 20.82 -1.09 1.54
N ALA A 233 20.99 -1.89 0.49
CA ALA A 233 20.24 -1.74 -0.75
C ALA A 233 18.78 -2.21 -0.59
N PRO A 234 17.80 -1.53 -1.21
CA PRO A 234 16.38 -1.89 -1.10
C PRO A 234 16.04 -3.20 -1.83
N THR A 235 16.84 -3.59 -2.83
CA THR A 235 16.63 -4.81 -3.61
C THR A 235 17.90 -5.63 -3.69
N THR A 236 17.75 -6.93 -3.92
CA THR A 236 18.84 -7.87 -4.23
C THR A 236 18.36 -8.78 -5.34
N GLY A 237 19.08 -8.86 -6.47
CA GLY A 237 18.63 -9.65 -7.62
C GLY A 237 17.28 -9.22 -8.22
N GLY A 238 16.89 -7.94 -8.06
CA GLY A 238 15.62 -7.42 -8.58
C GLY A 238 14.39 -7.77 -7.75
N VAL A 239 14.55 -8.40 -6.58
CA VAL A 239 13.48 -8.65 -5.60
C VAL A 239 13.70 -7.84 -4.33
N LEU A 240 12.66 -7.74 -3.48
CA LEU A 240 12.75 -7.08 -2.17
C LEU A 240 13.92 -7.66 -1.37
N ASN A 241 14.81 -6.80 -0.88
CA ASN A 241 15.78 -7.20 0.13
C ASN A 241 15.05 -7.30 1.48
N THR A 242 14.75 -8.51 1.93
CA THR A 242 14.04 -8.73 3.21
C THR A 242 14.85 -8.33 4.45
N SER A 243 16.16 -8.13 4.29
CA SER A 243 17.05 -7.60 5.34
C SER A 243 17.14 -6.07 5.32
N PHE A 244 16.38 -5.38 4.46
CA PHE A 244 16.32 -3.92 4.44
C PHE A 244 15.79 -3.38 5.79
N PRO A 245 16.34 -2.29 6.34
CA PRO A 245 16.04 -1.87 7.72
C PRO A 245 14.66 -1.22 7.90
N ILE A 246 13.98 -0.85 6.81
CA ILE A 246 12.67 -0.18 6.86
C ILE A 246 11.65 -1.08 6.16
N VAL A 247 11.08 -2.01 6.92
CA VAL A 247 10.12 -3.01 6.44
C VAL A 247 8.80 -2.97 7.20
N ARG A 248 7.72 -3.39 6.55
CA ARG A 248 6.37 -3.42 7.10
C ARG A 248 5.61 -4.63 6.59
N ASP A 249 4.65 -5.08 7.39
CA ASP A 249 3.61 -5.97 6.88
C ASP A 249 2.53 -5.15 6.19
N VAL A 250 1.90 -5.78 5.21
CA VAL A 250 0.71 -5.24 4.54
C VAL A 250 -0.48 -6.17 4.75
N TYR A 251 -1.67 -5.60 4.79
CA TYR A 251 -2.84 -6.22 5.40
C TYR A 251 -4.06 -6.16 4.51
N ASN A 252 -4.84 -7.24 4.55
CA ASN A 252 -6.28 -7.19 4.29
C ASN A 252 -6.97 -7.00 5.63
N VAL A 253 -7.76 -5.94 5.76
CA VAL A 253 -8.40 -5.52 7.02
C VAL A 253 -9.88 -5.86 6.93
N VAL A 254 -10.37 -6.61 7.90
CA VAL A 254 -11.77 -7.07 7.95
C VAL A 254 -12.40 -6.69 9.30
N PRO A 255 -13.73 -6.55 9.39
CA PRO A 255 -14.39 -6.46 10.68
C PRO A 255 -14.08 -7.70 11.52
N THR A 256 -13.64 -7.53 12.76
CA THR A 256 -13.28 -8.61 13.68
C THR A 256 -14.47 -9.56 13.89
N ALA A 257 -15.69 -9.03 13.93
CA ALA A 257 -16.92 -9.82 14.02
C ALA A 257 -17.13 -10.78 12.84
N LYS A 258 -16.47 -10.55 11.70
CA LYS A 258 -16.56 -11.39 10.49
C LYS A 258 -15.41 -12.40 10.34
N LEU A 259 -14.53 -12.57 11.33
CA LEU A 259 -13.44 -13.56 11.23
C LEU A 259 -13.93 -15.01 11.11
N THR A 260 -15.14 -15.31 11.58
CA THR A 260 -15.77 -16.63 11.49
C THR A 260 -16.66 -16.79 10.25
N ASP A 261 -16.86 -15.73 9.46
CA ASP A 261 -17.52 -15.84 8.17
C ASP A 261 -16.72 -16.79 7.26
N ALA A 262 -17.37 -17.80 6.71
CA ALA A 262 -16.69 -18.87 5.99
C ALA A 262 -15.90 -18.36 4.76
N LEU A 263 -16.42 -17.32 4.10
CA LEU A 263 -15.77 -16.75 2.92
C LEU A 263 -14.56 -15.90 3.30
N ILE A 264 -14.68 -15.04 4.32
CA ILE A 264 -13.55 -14.26 4.85
C ILE A 264 -12.47 -15.19 5.42
N SER A 265 -12.88 -16.17 6.23
CA SER A 265 -11.98 -17.12 6.88
C SER A 265 -11.17 -17.90 5.85
N SER A 266 -11.84 -18.54 4.88
CA SER A 266 -11.16 -19.30 3.83
C SER A 266 -10.30 -18.43 2.89
N THR A 267 -10.64 -17.15 2.72
CA THR A 267 -9.91 -16.25 1.83
C THR A 267 -8.66 -15.67 2.49
N PHE A 268 -8.75 -15.20 3.74
CA PHE A 268 -7.70 -14.42 4.38
C PHE A 268 -7.09 -15.04 5.65
N VAL A 269 -7.83 -15.87 6.40
CA VAL A 269 -7.44 -16.26 7.77
C VAL A 269 -6.58 -17.53 7.78
N GLY A 270 -5.44 -17.45 8.46
CA GLY A 270 -4.49 -18.53 8.63
C GLY A 270 -3.53 -18.73 7.45
N THR A 271 -2.47 -19.48 7.71
CA THR A 271 -1.40 -19.78 6.74
C THR A 271 -1.90 -20.60 5.55
N THR A 272 -3.01 -21.33 5.72
CA THR A 272 -3.67 -22.12 4.68
C THR A 272 -4.77 -21.35 3.93
N SER A 273 -4.95 -20.04 4.21
CA SER A 273 -5.92 -19.23 3.49
C SER A 273 -5.60 -19.17 2.00
N LYS A 274 -6.62 -18.95 1.18
CA LYS A 274 -6.45 -18.87 -0.28
C LYS A 274 -5.46 -17.78 -0.68
N VAL A 275 -5.41 -16.65 0.02
CA VAL A 275 -4.42 -15.59 -0.23
C VAL A 275 -3.01 -16.04 0.17
N CYS A 276 -2.83 -16.62 1.35
CA CYS A 276 -1.51 -17.06 1.81
C CYS A 276 -0.92 -18.19 0.95
N ALA A 277 -1.77 -18.97 0.28
CA ALA A 277 -1.33 -19.98 -0.69
C ALA A 277 -0.73 -19.38 -1.98
N GLN A 278 -1.00 -18.10 -2.31
CA GLN A 278 -0.56 -17.45 -3.56
C GLN A 278 0.83 -16.82 -3.44
N THR A 279 1.81 -17.55 -2.90
CA THR A 279 3.17 -17.04 -2.68
C THR A 279 3.83 -16.55 -3.97
N THR A 280 3.67 -17.27 -5.07
CA THR A 280 4.20 -16.90 -6.39
C THR A 280 3.63 -15.58 -6.89
N VAL A 281 2.33 -15.35 -6.72
CA VAL A 281 1.70 -14.08 -7.13
C VAL A 281 2.23 -12.95 -6.24
N ILE A 282 2.21 -13.12 -4.92
CA ILE A 282 2.70 -12.12 -3.97
C ILE A 282 4.16 -11.70 -4.29
N GLN A 283 5.03 -12.68 -4.53
CA GLN A 283 6.43 -12.44 -4.91
C GLN A 283 6.57 -11.84 -6.30
N ASN A 284 5.71 -12.22 -7.25
CA ASN A 284 5.73 -11.63 -8.58
C ASN A 284 5.42 -10.12 -8.53
N TYR A 285 4.53 -9.70 -7.64
CA TYR A 285 4.25 -8.28 -7.36
C TYR A 285 5.29 -7.62 -6.43
N GLY A 286 6.43 -8.25 -6.17
CA GLY A 286 7.57 -7.65 -5.48
C GLY A 286 7.54 -7.71 -3.96
N PHE A 287 6.51 -8.33 -3.37
CA PHE A 287 6.40 -8.46 -1.92
C PHE A 287 7.16 -9.69 -1.40
N GLY A 288 7.64 -9.60 -0.14
CA GLY A 288 8.27 -10.71 0.57
C GLY A 288 7.27 -11.64 1.26
N SER A 289 7.72 -12.86 1.57
CA SER A 289 6.92 -13.83 2.33
C SER A 289 6.86 -13.47 3.82
N LEU A 290 5.74 -13.77 4.46
CA LEU A 290 5.56 -13.71 5.92
C LEU A 290 5.72 -15.08 6.60
N GLY A 291 5.90 -16.16 5.83
CA GLY A 291 5.92 -17.52 6.37
C GLY A 291 4.69 -17.79 7.24
N ALA A 292 4.94 -18.26 8.46
CA ALA A 292 3.89 -18.60 9.42
C ALA A 292 3.04 -17.40 9.90
N SER A 293 3.49 -16.17 9.70
CA SER A 293 2.74 -14.98 10.09
C SER A 293 1.63 -14.60 9.09
N CYS A 294 1.66 -15.16 7.87
CA CYS A 294 0.62 -14.90 6.88
C CYS A 294 -0.75 -15.36 7.39
N GLY A 295 -1.76 -14.50 7.30
CA GLY A 295 -3.13 -14.81 7.70
C GLY A 295 -3.38 -14.70 9.20
N SER A 296 -2.41 -14.22 10.00
CA SER A 296 -2.59 -14.03 11.45
C SER A 296 -3.73 -13.07 11.77
N THR A 297 -4.47 -13.33 12.85
CA THR A 297 -5.58 -12.50 13.35
C THR A 297 -5.25 -11.81 14.67
N THR A 298 -3.97 -11.74 15.04
CA THR A 298 -3.53 -11.20 16.32
C THR A 298 -3.47 -9.68 16.36
N VAL A 299 -3.38 -9.02 15.18
CA VAL A 299 -3.33 -7.56 15.09
C VAL A 299 -4.74 -7.01 14.93
N LYS A 300 -5.22 -6.30 15.95
CA LYS A 300 -6.54 -5.66 16.00
C LYS A 300 -6.40 -4.18 16.36
N GLY A 301 -7.36 -3.37 15.93
CA GLY A 301 -7.38 -1.93 16.19
C GLY A 301 -8.05 -1.14 15.08
N GLU A 302 -7.84 0.18 15.07
CA GLU A 302 -8.41 1.14 14.11
C GLU A 302 -7.33 2.06 13.50
N LYS A 303 -7.75 2.91 12.55
CA LYS A 303 -6.92 4.00 12.01
C LYS A 303 -7.14 5.31 12.72
#